data_AF-A0A2L2Z5Q0-F1
#
_entry.id   AF-A0A2L2Z5Q0-F1
#
_cell.length_a   1.000
_cell.length_b   1.000
_cell.length_c   1.000
_cell.angle_alpha   90.00
_cell.angle_beta   90.00
_cell.angle_gamma   90.00
#
_symmetry.space_group_name_H-M   'P 1'
#
loop_
_entity.id
_entity.type
_entity.pdbx_description
1 polymer ?
#
loop_
_entity_poly.entity_id
_entity_poly.type
_entity_poly.pdbx_seq_one_letter_code
_entity_poly.pdbx_strand_id
1 'polypeptide(L)'
;NIAKAHGGYSVFAGVGERTRAGNDLYHEMIEGGVISLKDKTSNVSLVYGQLNVPPGARASFAFTGLTGAELFRDEDGQDVLLFIDNIFRFTQSGSKVSAM
;
A
#
# COMPACT_ATOMS: atom_id res chain seq x y z
N ASN A 1 8.78 -13.93 -1.09
CA ASN A 1 7.35 -14.30 -1.18
C ASN A 1 6.76 -14.64 0.19
N ILE A 2 6.93 -13.75 1.19
CA ILE A 2 6.30 -13.94 2.51
C ILE A 2 4.79 -13.68 2.42
N ALA A 3 4.36 -12.70 1.61
CA ALA A 3 2.94 -12.41 1.36
C ALA A 3 2.16 -13.59 0.71
N LYS A 4 2.83 -14.50 -0.01
CA LYS A 4 2.18 -15.72 -0.54
C LYS A 4 2.06 -16.85 0.49
N ALA A 5 2.89 -16.83 1.53
CA ALA A 5 2.95 -17.86 2.58
C ALA A 5 2.20 -17.44 3.86
N HIS A 6 1.92 -16.14 4.00
CA HIS A 6 1.20 -15.59 5.13
C HIS A 6 -0.31 -15.83 4.95
N GLY A 7 -0.97 -16.37 5.98
CA GLY A 7 -2.41 -16.68 5.94
C GLY A 7 -3.34 -15.50 6.26
N GLY A 8 -2.79 -14.39 6.76
CA GLY A 8 -3.54 -13.14 7.02
C GLY A 8 -3.37 -12.10 5.92
N TYR A 9 -4.13 -11.00 6.01
CA TYR A 9 -4.12 -9.93 5.01
C TYR A 9 -2.78 -9.19 4.90
N SER A 10 -2.52 -8.64 3.72
CA SER A 10 -1.42 -7.71 3.46
C SER A 10 -1.95 -6.37 2.99
N VAL A 11 -1.31 -5.28 3.37
CA VAL A 11 -1.60 -3.93 2.85
C VAL A 11 -0.33 -3.36 2.26
N PHE A 12 -0.39 -2.90 1.02
CA PHE A 12 0.71 -2.22 0.35
C PHE A 12 0.38 -0.74 0.19
N ALA A 13 1.22 0.12 0.75
CA ALA A 13 1.13 1.56 0.68
C ALA A 13 2.27 2.11 -0.19
N GLY A 14 1.98 2.37 -1.46
CA GLY A 14 2.86 3.02 -2.43
C GLY A 14 2.91 4.53 -2.22
N VAL A 15 3.89 5.05 -1.47
CA VAL A 15 4.07 6.47 -1.18
C VAL A 15 5.11 7.11 -2.10
N GLY A 16 4.65 8.02 -2.96
CA GLY A 16 5.50 8.71 -3.92
C GLY A 16 6.16 7.74 -4.91
N GLU A 17 5.38 6.76 -5.38
CA GLU A 17 5.86 5.76 -6.33
C GLU A 17 5.65 6.15 -7.79
N ARG A 18 6.38 5.47 -8.68
CA ARG A 18 6.16 5.61 -10.12
C ARG A 18 4.91 4.82 -10.53
N THR A 19 4.07 5.43 -11.37
CA THR A 19 2.82 4.79 -11.82
C THR A 19 3.08 3.49 -12.58
N ARG A 20 4.17 3.47 -13.35
CA ARG A 20 4.63 2.24 -14.00
C ARG A 20 4.93 1.12 -12.99
N ALA A 21 5.67 1.42 -11.92
CA ALA A 21 6.01 0.39 -10.92
C ALA A 21 4.77 -0.15 -10.20
N GLY A 22 3.81 0.72 -9.86
CA GLY A 22 2.54 0.29 -9.27
C GLY A 22 1.68 -0.54 -10.24
N ASN A 23 1.71 -0.22 -11.54
CA ASN A 23 1.03 -1.00 -12.56
C ASN A 23 1.66 -2.38 -12.75
N ASP A 24 2.99 -2.44 -12.86
CA ASP A 24 3.74 -3.69 -12.99
C ASP A 24 3.45 -4.60 -11.78
N LEU A 25 3.51 -4.06 -10.55
CA LEU A 25 3.20 -4.79 -9.33
C LEU A 25 1.74 -5.30 -9.28
N TYR A 26 0.78 -4.49 -9.74
CA TYR A 26 -0.63 -4.90 -9.78
C TYR A 26 -0.83 -6.12 -10.69
N HIS A 27 -0.24 -6.11 -11.88
CA HIS A 27 -0.32 -7.26 -12.80
C HIS A 27 0.44 -8.48 -12.26
N GLU A 28 1.62 -8.29 -11.66
CA GLU A 28 2.37 -9.38 -11.02
C GLU A 28 1.57 -10.02 -9.87
N MET A 29 0.80 -9.25 -9.10
CA MET A 29 -0.05 -9.78 -8.04
C MET A 29 -1.27 -10.53 -8.57
N ILE A 30 -1.82 -10.13 -9.72
CA ILE A 30 -2.88 -10.86 -10.41
C ILE A 30 -2.35 -12.19 -10.95
N GLU A 31 -1.25 -12.15 -11.72
CA GLU A 31 -0.60 -13.34 -12.27
C GLU A 31 -0.11 -14.29 -11.17
N GLY A 32 0.35 -13.70 -10.06
CA GLY A 32 0.81 -14.42 -8.89
C GLY A 32 -0.29 -15.04 -8.03
N GLY A 33 -1.57 -14.80 -8.34
CA GLY A 33 -2.73 -15.31 -7.61
C GLY A 33 -2.98 -14.65 -6.25
N VAL A 34 -2.34 -13.51 -5.97
CA VAL A 34 -2.55 -12.75 -4.72
C VAL A 34 -3.79 -11.86 -4.83
N ILE A 35 -4.04 -11.33 -6.03
CA ILE A 35 -5.26 -10.61 -6.39
C ILE A 35 -6.08 -11.47 -7.34
N SER A 36 -7.32 -11.74 -6.97
CA SER A 36 -8.33 -12.32 -7.84
C SER A 36 -9.29 -11.23 -8.33
N LEU A 37 -9.48 -11.15 -9.64
CA LEU A 37 -10.46 -10.26 -10.27
C LEU A 37 -11.84 -10.90 -10.44
N LYS A 38 -11.96 -12.21 -10.17
CA LYS A 38 -13.16 -13.01 -10.45
C LYS A 38 -13.96 -13.33 -9.20
N ASP A 39 -13.30 -13.41 -8.05
CA ASP A 39 -13.89 -13.77 -6.77
C ASP A 39 -13.27 -12.96 -5.62
N LYS A 40 -13.73 -13.23 -4.40
CA LYS A 40 -13.33 -12.50 -3.18
C LYS A 40 -12.14 -13.16 -2.46
N THR A 41 -11.26 -13.84 -3.19
CA THR A 41 -10.10 -14.54 -2.59
C THR A 41 -8.83 -13.68 -2.53
N SER A 42 -8.92 -12.39 -2.88
CA SER A 42 -7.81 -11.45 -2.79
C SER A 42 -7.39 -11.22 -1.34
N ASN A 43 -6.10 -11.41 -1.05
CA ASN A 43 -5.56 -11.28 0.32
C ASN A 43 -4.69 -10.02 0.50
N VAL A 44 -4.73 -9.09 -0.45
CA VAL A 44 -3.94 -7.85 -0.44
C VAL A 44 -4.80 -6.63 -0.77
N SER A 45 -4.56 -5.54 -0.05
CA SER A 45 -5.07 -4.20 -0.38
C SER A 45 -3.93 -3.32 -0.91
N LEU A 46 -4.17 -2.62 -2.02
CA LEU A 46 -3.20 -1.73 -2.65
C LEU A 46 -3.64 -0.27 -2.52
N VAL A 47 -2.79 0.55 -1.91
CA VAL A 47 -2.99 1.99 -1.71
C VAL A 47 -1.85 2.73 -2.42
N TYR A 48 -2.17 3.57 -3.41
CA TYR A 48 -1.15 4.24 -4.24
C TYR A 48 -1.24 5.76 -4.18
N GLY A 49 -0.24 6.40 -3.56
CA GLY A 49 0.09 7.80 -3.70
C GLY A 49 1.21 8.01 -4.72
N GLN A 50 0.85 8.32 -5.95
CA GLN A 50 1.79 8.42 -7.07
C GLN A 50 2.69 9.68 -7.02
N LEU A 51 3.86 9.68 -7.67
CA LEU A 51 4.76 10.84 -7.69
C LEU A 51 4.15 12.12 -8.27
N ASN A 52 3.15 11.99 -9.13
CA ASN A 52 2.48 13.09 -9.81
C ASN A 52 1.44 13.81 -8.94
N VAL A 53 1.15 13.33 -7.72
CA VAL A 53 0.23 14.02 -6.80
C VAL A 53 0.97 15.02 -5.91
N PRO A 54 0.28 16.08 -5.41
CA PRO A 54 0.89 17.08 -4.53
C PRO A 54 1.54 16.47 -3.28
N PRO A 55 2.59 17.10 -2.72
CA PRO A 55 3.30 16.57 -1.55
C PRO A 55 2.38 16.36 -0.34
N GLY A 56 1.40 17.24 -0.10
CA GLY A 56 0.41 17.05 0.95
C GLY A 56 -0.39 15.77 0.79
N ALA A 57 -0.88 15.49 -0.43
CA ALA A 57 -1.59 14.25 -0.72
C ALA A 57 -0.68 13.03 -0.55
N ARG A 58 0.59 13.08 -1.02
CA ARG A 58 1.55 11.96 -0.87
C ARG A 58 1.79 11.56 0.58
N ALA A 59 1.93 12.53 1.49
CA ALA A 59 2.13 12.25 2.90
C ALA A 59 0.94 11.47 3.49
N SER A 60 -0.28 11.75 3.05
CA SER A 60 -1.49 11.10 3.56
C SER A 60 -1.67 9.66 3.12
N PHE A 61 -1.12 9.23 1.98
CA PHE A 61 -1.31 7.85 1.49
C PHE A 61 -0.65 6.79 2.40
N ALA A 62 0.43 7.15 3.11
CA ALA A 62 1.00 6.28 4.13
C ALA A 62 -0.01 6.00 5.25
N PHE A 63 -0.74 7.03 5.68
CA PHE A 63 -1.78 6.90 6.69
C PHE A 63 -2.98 6.13 6.18
N THR A 64 -3.41 6.32 4.93
CA THR A 64 -4.49 5.51 4.34
C THR A 64 -4.15 4.02 4.36
N GLY A 65 -2.91 3.66 4.01
CA GLY A 65 -2.44 2.27 4.13
C GLY A 65 -2.40 1.78 5.57
N LEU A 66 -1.92 2.61 6.50
CA LEU A 66 -1.90 2.28 7.93
C LEU A 66 -3.31 2.07 8.48
N THR A 67 -4.27 2.96 8.21
CA THR A 67 -5.66 2.82 8.63
C THR A 67 -6.31 1.55 8.09
N GLY A 68 -6.03 1.19 6.83
CA GLY A 68 -6.50 -0.09 6.27
C GLY A 68 -5.92 -1.30 7.01
N ALA A 69 -4.65 -1.24 7.40
CA ALA A 69 -4.02 -2.30 8.19
C ALA A 69 -4.56 -2.34 9.63
N GLU A 70 -4.81 -1.20 10.25
CA GLU A 70 -5.41 -1.10 11.58
C GLU A 70 -6.82 -1.67 11.60
N LEU A 71 -7.62 -1.45 10.55
CA LEU A 71 -8.95 -2.05 10.42
C LEU A 71 -8.88 -3.59 10.49
N PHE A 72 -8.02 -4.21 9.68
CA PHE A 72 -7.85 -5.67 9.67
C PHE A 72 -7.26 -6.22 10.97
N ARG A 73 -6.43 -5.44 11.67
CA ARG A 73 -5.85 -5.81 12.95
C ARG A 73 -6.87 -5.73 14.08
N ASP A 74 -7.62 -4.63 14.16
CA ASP A 74 -8.42 -4.28 15.34
C ASP A 74 -9.85 -4.84 15.24
N GLU A 75 -10.47 -4.79 14.06
CA GLU A 75 -11.84 -5.28 13.86
C GLU A 75 -11.88 -6.77 13.49
N ASP A 76 -11.00 -7.21 12.58
CA ASP A 76 -10.96 -8.60 12.11
C ASP A 76 -10.02 -9.50 12.95
N GLY A 77 -9.21 -8.91 13.84
CA GLY A 77 -8.32 -9.63 14.74
C GLY A 77 -7.22 -10.42 14.03
N GLN A 78 -6.82 -10.02 12.82
CA GLN A 78 -5.83 -10.73 12.01
C GLN A 78 -4.42 -10.16 12.16
N ASP A 79 -3.43 -11.02 11.96
CA ASP A 79 -2.07 -10.57 11.71
C ASP A 79 -2.01 -9.93 10.32
N VAL A 80 -1.48 -8.70 10.26
CA VAL A 80 -1.43 -7.91 9.03
C VAL A 80 0.00 -7.58 8.66
N LEU A 81 0.38 -7.85 7.42
CA LEU A 81 1.64 -7.38 6.85
C LEU A 81 1.44 -6.04 6.15
N LEU A 82 1.96 -4.96 6.73
CA LEU A 82 1.99 -3.64 6.11
C LEU A 82 3.32 -3.40 5.40
N PHE A 83 3.26 -3.20 4.09
CA PHE A 83 4.38 -2.78 3.25
C PHE A 83 4.25 -1.30 2.91
N ILE A 84 5.27 -0.50 3.22
CA ILE A 84 5.30 0.92 2.85
C ILE A 84 6.46 1.15 1.88
N ASP A 85 6.14 1.45 0.64
CA ASP A 85 7.11 1.74 -0.42
C ASP A 85 6.85 3.13 -1.00
N ASN A 86 7.57 4.20 -0.68
CA ASN A 86 8.80 4.25 0.10
C ASN A 86 8.62 5.14 1.32
N ILE A 87 8.93 4.63 2.52
CA ILE A 87 8.80 5.40 3.77
C ILE A 87 9.62 6.69 3.78
N PHE A 88 10.73 6.76 3.04
CA PHE A 88 11.49 8.00 2.89
C PHE A 88 10.71 9.07 2.12
N ARG A 89 9.87 8.69 1.15
CA ARG A 89 9.03 9.63 0.39
C ARG A 89 7.93 10.25 1.23
N PHE A 90 7.48 9.56 2.28
CA PHE A 90 6.60 10.13 3.30
C PHE A 90 7.30 11.31 4.00
N THR A 91 8.50 11.08 4.56
CA THR A 91 9.28 12.13 5.23
C THR A 91 9.65 13.29 4.29
N GLN A 92 10.05 12.99 3.06
CA GLN A 92 10.34 14.01 2.05
C GLN A 92 9.11 14.87 1.72
N SER A 93 7.94 14.25 1.61
CA SER A 93 6.69 14.96 1.34
C SER A 93 6.29 15.84 2.51
N GLY A 94 6.44 15.34 3.75
CA GLY A 94 6.24 16.13 4.97
C GLY A 94 7.18 17.34 5.04
N SER A 95 8.46 17.16 4.67
CA SER A 95 9.44 18.26 4.62
C SER A 95 9.05 19.35 3.62
N LYS A 96 8.50 18.97 2.46
CA LYS A 96 8.00 19.93 1.45
C LYS A 96 6.78 20.71 1.92
N VAL A 97 5.86 20.04 2.63
CA VAL A 97 4.68 20.70 3.21
C VAL A 97 5.08 21.65 4.33
N SER A 98 6.03 21.27 5.18
CA SER A 98 6.52 22.10 6.28
C SER A 98 7.29 23.35 5.83
N ALA A 99 7.79 23.37 4.60
CA ALA A 99 8.54 24.49 4.04
C ALA A 99 7.66 25.48 3.24
N MET A 100 6.35 25.20 3.14
CA MET A 100 5.36 26.05 2.47
C MET A 100 4.72 27.06 3.42
#